data_AF-A0A194AIN3-F1
#
_entry.id   AF-A0A194AIN3-F1
#
_cell.length_a   1.000
_cell.length_b   1.000
_cell.length_c   1.000
_cell.angle_alpha   90.00
_cell.angle_beta   90.00
_cell.angle_gamma   90.00
#
_symmetry.space_group_name_H-M   'P 1'
#
loop_
_entity.id
_entity.type
_entity.pdbx_description
1 polymer ?
#
loop_
_entity_poly.entity_id
_entity_poly.type
_entity_poly.pdbx_seq_one_letter_code
_entity_poly.pdbx_strand_id
1 'polypeptide(L)'
;MRIFFVCIFLVVGAVILGTKGYHSLEPKTNIEMVRALYEEVNKTLPSVVSSKEHVAIIHERLECYKTNYDYTKRIRTCNNSYVKDLVEQARKDIQSHPDMGNFVKKINICPVMYSMCVGQTGNDVERCVVFEKQCIDHMLDKFWRGGESYIQQQYRFH
;
A
#
# COMPACT_ATOMS: atom_id res chain seq x y z
N MET A 1 -28.29 -43.87 34.48
CA MET A 1 -27.93 -43.89 33.04
C MET A 1 -28.21 -42.57 32.30
N ARG A 2 -29.26 -41.79 32.64
CA ARG A 2 -29.57 -40.51 31.97
C ARG A 2 -28.58 -39.35 32.24
N ILE A 3 -27.97 -39.30 33.43
CA ILE A 3 -27.02 -38.23 33.81
C ILE A 3 -25.71 -38.33 33.01
N PHE A 4 -25.25 -39.55 32.73
CA PHE A 4 -24.01 -39.79 31.98
C PHE A 4 -24.08 -39.26 30.54
N PHE A 5 -25.24 -39.42 29.88
CA PHE A 5 -25.45 -38.90 28.53
C PHE A 5 -25.46 -37.37 28.49
N VAL A 6 -26.03 -36.70 29.50
CA VAL A 6 -26.06 -35.23 29.57
C VAL A 6 -24.65 -34.65 29.72
N CYS A 7 -23.78 -35.28 30.51
CA CYS A 7 -22.39 -34.87 30.65
C CYS A 7 -21.60 -35.04 29.33
N ILE A 8 -21.83 -36.13 28.59
CA ILE A 8 -21.18 -36.35 27.29
C ILE A 8 -21.61 -35.28 26.28
N PHE A 9 -22.90 -34.94 26.20
CA PHE A 9 -23.38 -33.89 25.30
C PHE A 9 -22.83 -32.50 25.65
N LEU A 10 -22.66 -32.19 26.94
CA LEU A 10 -22.06 -30.91 27.37
C LEU A 10 -20.57 -30.83 27.03
N VAL A 11 -19.82 -31.92 27.20
CA VAL A 11 -18.40 -31.97 26.85
C VAL A 11 -18.20 -31.90 25.33
N VAL A 12 -18.98 -32.67 24.56
CA VAL A 12 -18.92 -32.64 23.09
C VAL A 12 -19.38 -31.27 22.56
N GLY A 13 -20.41 -30.66 23.15
CA GLY A 13 -20.85 -29.30 22.83
C GLY A 13 -19.76 -28.25 23.10
N ALA A 14 -19.06 -28.34 24.23
CA ALA A 14 -17.96 -27.45 24.57
C ALA A 14 -16.74 -27.63 23.64
N VAL A 15 -16.44 -28.85 23.23
CA VAL A 15 -15.34 -29.14 22.28
C VAL A 15 -15.67 -28.66 20.85
N ILE A 16 -16.91 -28.82 20.41
CA ILE A 16 -17.36 -28.33 19.09
C ILE A 16 -17.46 -26.80 19.07
N LEU A 17 -17.87 -26.16 20.19
CA LEU A 17 -17.88 -24.69 20.30
C LEU A 17 -16.49 -24.09 20.48
N GLY A 18 -15.56 -24.80 21.14
CA GLY A 18 -14.19 -24.35 21.37
C GLY A 18 -13.27 -24.43 20.14
N THR A 19 -13.68 -25.13 19.08
CA THR A 19 -12.92 -25.25 17.82
C THR A 19 -13.35 -24.25 16.73
N LYS A 20 -14.38 -23.42 16.99
CA LYS A 20 -14.61 -22.23 16.16
C LYS A 20 -13.47 -21.24 16.41
N GLY A 21 -12.51 -21.28 15.50
CA GLY A 21 -11.21 -20.63 15.57
C GLY A 21 -11.23 -19.29 16.29
N TYR A 22 -10.48 -19.24 17.40
CA TYR A 22 -10.01 -18.00 17.98
C TYR A 22 -9.12 -17.32 16.94
N HIS A 23 -9.67 -16.39 16.15
CA HIS A 23 -8.85 -15.45 15.41
C HIS A 23 -8.08 -14.64 16.45
N SER A 24 -6.79 -14.94 16.60
CA SER A 24 -5.87 -14.11 17.36
C SER A 24 -5.99 -12.68 16.82
N LEU A 25 -6.54 -11.79 17.63
CA LEU A 25 -6.55 -10.33 17.42
C LEU A 25 -5.20 -9.73 17.82
N GLU A 26 -4.10 -10.48 17.64
CA GLU A 26 -2.78 -9.90 17.83
C GLU A 26 -2.60 -8.75 16.83
N PRO A 27 -2.33 -7.52 17.31
CA PRO A 27 -2.12 -6.39 16.43
C PRO A 27 -0.90 -6.70 15.56
N LYS A 28 -1.10 -6.76 14.24
CA LYS A 28 0.00 -6.93 13.28
C LYS A 28 1.10 -5.93 13.59
N THR A 29 2.33 -6.40 13.72
CA THR A 29 3.46 -5.49 13.94
C THR A 29 3.63 -4.58 12.72
N ASN A 30 4.24 -3.40 12.91
CA ASN A 30 4.53 -2.48 11.80
C ASN A 30 5.31 -3.17 10.67
N ILE A 31 6.16 -4.14 11.01
CA ILE A 31 6.96 -4.92 10.06
C ILE A 31 6.08 -5.85 9.23
N GLU A 32 5.13 -6.55 9.84
CA GLU A 32 4.19 -7.44 9.12
C GLU A 32 3.28 -6.65 8.20
N MET A 33 2.81 -5.48 8.63
CA MET A 33 2.00 -4.59 7.80
C MET A 33 2.78 -4.16 6.55
N VAL A 34 4.04 -3.75 6.72
CA VAL A 34 4.88 -3.28 5.64
C VAL A 34 5.28 -4.43 4.71
N ARG A 35 5.58 -5.63 5.25
CA ARG A 35 5.85 -6.82 4.42
C ARG A 35 4.64 -7.21 3.56
N ALA A 36 3.44 -7.24 4.15
CA ALA A 36 2.22 -7.54 3.41
C ALA A 36 1.99 -6.53 2.28
N LEU A 37 2.19 -5.23 2.56
CA LEU A 37 2.07 -4.21 1.53
C LEU A 37 3.15 -4.34 0.45
N TYR A 38 4.38 -4.67 0.81
CA TYR A 38 5.45 -4.91 -0.17
C TYR A 38 5.05 -6.04 -1.13
N GLU A 39 4.47 -7.13 -0.62
CA GLU A 39 3.97 -8.24 -1.43
C GLU A 39 2.78 -7.83 -2.32
N GLU A 40 1.87 -7.00 -1.83
CA GLU A 40 0.76 -6.44 -2.62
C GLU A 40 1.27 -5.55 -3.76
N VAL A 41 2.21 -4.64 -3.46
CA VAL A 41 2.82 -3.73 -4.44
C VAL A 41 3.60 -4.50 -5.50
N ASN A 42 4.41 -5.49 -5.10
CA ASN A 42 5.19 -6.29 -6.03
C ASN A 42 4.32 -7.11 -7.01
N LYS A 43 3.06 -7.41 -6.63
CA LYS A 43 2.07 -8.07 -7.49
C LYS A 43 1.27 -7.09 -8.35
N THR A 44 1.39 -5.79 -8.10
CA THR A 44 0.64 -4.77 -8.83
C THR A 44 1.22 -4.59 -10.23
N LEU A 45 0.35 -4.61 -11.24
CA LEU A 45 0.76 -4.37 -12.61
C LEU A 45 1.19 -2.91 -12.76
N PRO A 46 2.38 -2.62 -13.31
CA PRO A 46 2.79 -1.24 -13.55
C PRO A 46 1.82 -0.55 -14.52
N SER A 47 1.36 0.64 -14.14
CA SER A 47 0.60 1.50 -15.04
C SER A 47 1.54 2.12 -16.08
N VAL A 48 1.09 2.19 -17.33
CA VAL A 48 1.72 3.01 -18.37
C VAL A 48 1.23 4.46 -18.28
N VAL A 49 0.00 4.66 -17.79
CA VAL A 49 -0.60 5.98 -17.58
C VAL A 49 0.16 6.72 -16.49
N SER A 50 0.54 7.97 -16.78
CA SER A 50 1.29 8.87 -15.89
C SER A 50 2.68 8.35 -15.46
N SER A 51 3.22 7.33 -16.14
CA SER A 51 4.43 6.65 -15.69
C SER A 51 5.66 7.56 -15.68
N LYS A 52 5.77 8.50 -16.62
CA LYS A 52 6.92 9.42 -16.69
C LYS A 52 6.80 10.51 -15.63
N GLU A 53 5.58 10.98 -15.42
CA GLU A 53 5.22 12.02 -14.47
C GLU A 53 5.44 11.53 -13.04
N HIS A 54 5.00 10.31 -12.71
CA HIS A 54 5.26 9.71 -11.39
C HIS A 54 6.76 9.53 -11.12
N VAL A 55 7.54 9.10 -12.11
CA VAL A 55 9.01 8.99 -11.98
C VAL A 55 9.64 10.35 -11.73
N ALA A 56 9.22 11.39 -12.47
CA ALA A 56 9.71 12.75 -12.25
C ALA A 56 9.40 13.27 -10.84
N ILE A 57 8.17 13.05 -10.34
CA ILE A 57 7.75 13.44 -8.99
C ILE A 57 8.58 12.71 -7.92
N ILE A 58 8.91 11.43 -8.13
CA ILE A 58 9.79 10.67 -7.22
C ILE A 58 11.21 11.28 -7.23
N HIS A 59 11.78 11.57 -8.39
CA HIS A 59 13.12 12.17 -8.47
C HIS A 59 13.15 13.56 -7.80
N GLU A 60 12.13 14.39 -8.00
CA GLU A 60 12.02 15.69 -7.34
C GLU A 60 11.99 15.56 -5.82
N ARG A 61 11.22 14.59 -5.29
CA ARG A 61 11.24 14.24 -3.87
C ARG A 61 12.65 13.88 -3.38
N LEU A 62 13.36 13.05 -4.14
CA LEU A 62 14.73 12.63 -3.81
C LEU A 62 15.71 13.80 -3.82
N GLU A 63 15.61 14.71 -4.78
CA GLU A 63 16.41 15.95 -4.80
C GLU A 63 16.08 16.87 -3.61
N CYS A 64 14.80 16.99 -3.25
CA CYS A 64 14.39 17.73 -2.05
C CYS A 64 15.00 17.12 -0.77
N TYR A 65 15.12 15.80 -0.69
CA TYR A 65 15.75 15.11 0.44
C TYR A 65 17.26 15.36 0.52
N LYS A 66 17.94 15.53 -0.62
CA LYS A 66 19.38 15.85 -0.67
C LYS A 66 19.66 17.25 -0.14
N THR A 67 18.75 18.20 -0.35
CA THR A 67 18.90 19.60 0.07
C THR A 67 18.36 19.87 1.48
N ASN A 68 17.45 19.02 1.99
CA ASN A 68 16.87 19.15 3.32
C ASN A 68 17.28 17.98 4.22
N TYR A 69 18.24 18.20 5.13
CA TYR A 69 18.72 17.14 6.05
C TYR A 69 17.85 16.97 7.30
N ASP A 70 17.10 18.00 7.68
CA ASP A 70 16.19 17.93 8.84
C ASP A 70 14.98 17.04 8.54
N TYR A 71 14.73 16.09 9.43
CA TYR A 71 13.63 15.13 9.30
C TYR A 71 12.26 15.82 9.23
N THR A 72 12.04 16.85 10.05
CA THR A 72 10.78 17.58 10.08
C THR A 72 10.54 18.32 8.76
N LYS A 73 11.58 18.91 8.17
CA LYS A 73 11.54 19.55 6.84
C LYS A 73 11.28 18.53 5.73
N ARG A 74 11.91 17.35 5.75
CA ARG A 74 11.64 16.29 4.77
C ARG A 74 10.16 15.90 4.76
N ILE A 75 9.54 15.78 5.92
CA ILE A 75 8.11 15.47 6.01
C ILE A 75 7.25 16.66 5.59
N ARG A 76 7.47 17.84 6.17
CA ARG A 76 6.56 18.99 5.98
C ARG A 76 6.71 19.67 4.62
N THR A 77 7.87 19.55 3.99
CA THR A 77 8.15 20.21 2.70
C THR A 77 8.16 19.17 1.60
N CYS A 78 9.11 18.24 1.62
CA CYS A 78 9.31 17.32 0.50
C CYS A 78 8.15 16.33 0.34
N ASN A 79 7.68 15.69 1.42
CA ASN A 79 6.56 14.73 1.32
C ASN A 79 5.24 15.43 1.02
N ASN A 80 5.02 16.63 1.59
CA ASN A 80 3.82 17.39 1.29
C ASN A 80 3.77 17.85 -0.17
N SER A 81 4.90 18.27 -0.78
CA SER A 81 4.97 18.54 -2.22
C SER A 81 4.68 17.29 -3.01
N TYR A 82 5.43 16.22 -2.74
CA TYR A 82 5.26 14.91 -3.39
C TYR A 82 3.80 14.44 -3.42
N VAL A 83 3.08 14.51 -2.29
CA VAL A 83 1.66 14.11 -2.26
C VAL A 83 0.78 15.06 -3.06
N LYS A 84 1.02 16.37 -3.01
CA LYS A 84 0.27 17.34 -3.82
C LYS A 84 0.48 17.09 -5.31
N ASP A 85 1.72 16.90 -5.73
CA ASP A 85 2.08 16.69 -7.13
C ASP A 85 1.44 15.41 -7.67
N LEU A 86 1.42 14.33 -6.87
CA LEU A 86 0.70 13.10 -7.23
C LEU A 86 -0.82 13.29 -7.33
N VAL A 87 -1.42 14.04 -6.41
CA VAL A 87 -2.87 14.34 -6.43
C VAL A 87 -3.22 15.18 -7.65
N GLU A 88 -2.42 16.20 -7.95
CA GLU A 88 -2.61 17.06 -9.11
C GLU A 88 -2.48 16.27 -10.41
N GLN A 89 -1.47 15.41 -10.51
CA GLN A 89 -1.31 14.54 -11.68
C GLN A 89 -2.47 13.55 -11.81
N ALA A 90 -2.86 12.88 -10.73
CA ALA A 90 -3.97 11.94 -10.74
C ALA A 90 -5.30 12.60 -11.16
N ARG A 91 -5.55 13.85 -10.75
CA ARG A 91 -6.75 14.62 -11.18
C ARG A 91 -6.78 14.92 -12.67
N LYS A 92 -5.62 15.05 -13.33
CA LYS A 92 -5.55 15.28 -14.78
C LYS A 92 -5.91 14.01 -15.54
N ASP A 93 -5.46 12.86 -15.04
CA ASP A 93 -5.49 11.59 -15.78
C ASP A 93 -6.64 10.66 -15.37
N ILE A 94 -7.24 10.85 -14.20
CA ILE A 94 -8.27 9.98 -13.64
C ILE A 94 -9.54 10.77 -13.38
N GLN A 95 -10.62 10.38 -14.07
CA GLN A 95 -11.93 11.06 -13.95
C GLN A 95 -12.81 10.53 -12.82
N SER A 96 -12.49 9.38 -12.22
CA SER A 96 -13.27 8.80 -11.13
C SER A 96 -13.13 9.59 -9.82
N HIS A 97 -14.10 9.40 -8.93
CA HIS A 97 -14.10 10.02 -7.61
C HIS A 97 -13.14 9.29 -6.65
N PRO A 98 -12.15 9.98 -6.06
CA PRO A 98 -11.24 9.35 -5.12
C PRO A 98 -11.82 9.19 -3.72
N ASP A 99 -11.41 8.12 -3.04
CA ASP A 99 -11.33 8.10 -1.58
C ASP A 99 -10.09 8.89 -1.13
N MET A 100 -10.22 10.21 -1.18
CA MET A 100 -9.13 11.16 -0.99
C MET A 100 -8.46 11.02 0.39
N GLY A 101 -9.27 10.76 1.42
CA GLY A 101 -8.77 10.62 2.79
C GLY A 101 -7.85 9.40 2.93
N ASN A 102 -8.28 8.26 2.42
CA ASN A 102 -7.46 7.05 2.45
C ASN A 102 -6.27 7.13 1.50
N PHE A 103 -6.43 7.71 0.31
CA PHE A 103 -5.35 7.90 -0.65
C PHE A 103 -4.19 8.71 -0.05
N VAL A 104 -4.46 9.93 0.44
CA VAL A 104 -3.43 10.82 1.02
C VAL A 104 -2.77 10.19 2.25
N LYS A 105 -3.54 9.48 3.07
CA LYS A 105 -3.00 8.78 4.24
C LYS A 105 -2.05 7.65 3.85
N LYS A 106 -2.36 6.91 2.77
CA LYS A 106 -1.64 5.69 2.40
C LYS A 106 -0.49 5.94 1.44
N ILE A 107 -0.57 6.92 0.54
CA ILE A 107 0.49 7.21 -0.44
C ILE A 107 1.84 7.60 0.22
N ASN A 108 1.79 8.15 1.43
CA ASN A 108 2.97 8.47 2.25
C ASN A 108 3.80 7.24 2.67
N ILE A 109 3.30 6.02 2.46
CA ILE A 109 4.05 4.79 2.70
C ILE A 109 5.00 4.44 1.55
N CYS A 110 4.77 4.94 0.34
CA CYS A 110 5.59 4.61 -0.82
C CYS A 110 7.05 5.09 -0.69
N PRO A 111 7.34 6.28 -0.11
CA PRO A 111 8.72 6.65 0.23
C PRO A 111 9.40 5.72 1.26
N VAL A 112 8.62 5.09 2.14
CA VAL A 112 9.13 4.09 3.09
C VAL A 112 9.52 2.82 2.33
N MET A 113 8.69 2.40 1.36
CA MET A 113 8.98 1.27 0.47
C MET A 113 10.23 1.49 -0.37
N TYR A 114 10.43 2.71 -0.89
CA TYR A 114 11.66 3.11 -1.56
C TYR A 114 12.87 2.89 -0.65
N SER A 115 12.79 3.38 0.59
CA SER A 115 13.89 3.29 1.55
C SER A 115 14.25 1.84 1.91
N MET A 116 13.25 0.97 2.00
CA MET A 116 13.47 -0.47 2.18
C MET A 116 14.10 -1.13 0.96
N CYS A 117 13.63 -0.79 -0.24
CA CYS A 117 14.21 -1.28 -1.48
C CYS A 117 15.69 -0.92 -1.58
N VAL A 118 16.07 0.32 -1.25
CA VAL A 118 17.47 0.78 -1.27
C VAL A 118 18.33 -0.07 -0.34
N GLY A 119 17.83 -0.36 0.87
CA GLY A 119 18.50 -1.22 1.83
C GLY A 119 18.66 -2.68 1.38
N GLN A 120 17.74 -3.20 0.56
CA GLN A 120 17.78 -4.58 0.05
C GLN A 120 18.60 -4.74 -1.25
N THR A 121 18.65 -3.70 -2.08
CA THR A 121 19.24 -3.76 -3.43
C THR A 121 20.67 -3.25 -3.49
N GLY A 122 21.26 -2.82 -2.37
CA GLY A 122 22.63 -2.31 -2.34
C GLY A 122 22.76 -0.92 -2.96
N ASN A 123 21.76 -0.05 -2.76
CA ASN A 123 21.68 1.31 -3.31
C ASN A 123 21.39 1.42 -4.83
N ASP A 124 20.67 0.46 -5.40
CA ASP A 124 20.12 0.61 -6.75
C ASP A 124 18.93 1.58 -6.75
N VAL A 125 19.24 2.87 -6.92
CA VAL A 125 18.26 3.97 -6.88
C VAL A 125 17.18 3.79 -7.94
N GLU A 126 17.55 3.48 -9.17
CA GLU A 126 16.62 3.41 -10.30
C GLU A 126 15.62 2.26 -10.13
N ARG A 127 16.09 1.10 -9.67
CA ARG A 127 15.21 -0.02 -9.35
C ARG A 127 14.21 0.36 -8.26
N CYS A 128 14.61 1.15 -7.28
CA CYS A 128 13.74 1.57 -6.19
C CYS A 128 12.78 2.70 -6.58
N VAL A 129 13.15 3.55 -7.55
CA VAL A 129 12.21 4.49 -8.19
C VAL A 129 11.10 3.72 -8.90
N VAL A 130 11.44 2.67 -9.66
CA VAL A 130 10.44 1.82 -10.32
C VAL A 130 9.52 1.15 -9.30
N PHE A 131 10.07 0.68 -8.17
CA PHE A 131 9.28 0.06 -7.11
C PHE A 131 8.36 1.06 -6.40
N GLU A 132 8.83 2.27 -6.12
CA GLU A 132 8.00 3.33 -5.57
C GLU A 132 6.87 3.71 -6.53
N LYS A 133 7.15 3.76 -7.84
CA LYS A 133 6.13 3.96 -8.86
C LYS A 133 5.05 2.87 -8.81
N GLN A 134 5.44 1.60 -8.70
CA GLN A 134 4.48 0.50 -8.53
C GLN A 134 3.63 0.67 -7.26
N CYS A 135 4.22 1.17 -6.17
CA CYS A 135 3.46 1.49 -4.96
C CYS A 135 2.43 2.60 -5.21
N ILE A 136 2.80 3.65 -5.95
CA ILE A 136 1.87 4.73 -6.34
C ILE A 136 0.71 4.16 -7.16
N ASP A 137 1.01 3.33 -8.16
CA ASP A 137 0.01 2.68 -9.00
C ASP A 137 -0.96 1.84 -8.16
N HIS A 138 -0.44 1.05 -7.22
CA HIS A 138 -1.24 0.27 -6.27
C HIS A 138 -2.21 1.14 -5.45
N MET A 139 -1.73 2.29 -4.96
CA MET A 139 -2.56 3.21 -4.18
C MET A 139 -3.63 3.88 -5.03
N LEU A 140 -3.32 4.25 -6.27
CA LEU A 140 -4.27 4.82 -7.21
C LEU A 140 -5.35 3.80 -7.58
N ASP A 141 -4.97 2.55 -7.83
CA ASP A 141 -5.92 1.47 -8.14
C ASP A 141 -6.88 1.22 -6.97
N LYS A 142 -6.35 1.18 -5.74
CA LYS A 142 -7.10 0.85 -4.54
C LYS A 142 -8.04 1.97 -4.08
N PHE A 143 -7.62 3.23 -4.23
CA PHE A 143 -8.33 4.37 -3.61
C PHE A 143 -8.87 5.40 -4.60
N TRP A 144 -8.54 5.32 -5.89
CA TRP A 144 -8.98 6.31 -6.88
C TRP A 144 -9.67 5.67 -8.09
N ARG A 145 -9.02 4.72 -8.75
CA ARG A 145 -9.49 4.13 -10.01
C ARG A 145 -10.60 3.08 -9.82
N GLY A 146 -10.98 2.77 -8.58
CA GLY A 146 -12.10 1.87 -8.28
C GLY A 146 -11.77 0.40 -8.54
N GLY A 147 -10.72 -0.10 -7.86
CA GLY A 147 -10.16 -1.45 -7.91
C GLY A 147 -11.10 -2.54 -8.46
N GLU A 148 -10.56 -3.29 -9.43
CA GLU A 148 -11.19 -4.25 -10.37
C GLU A 148 -11.59 -3.68 -11.74
N SER A 149 -12.21 -2.49 -11.81
CA SER A 149 -12.69 -1.96 -13.11
C SER A 149 -11.59 -1.38 -14.00
N TYR A 150 -10.56 -0.76 -13.41
CA TYR A 150 -9.42 -0.19 -14.15
C TYR A 150 -8.51 -1.24 -14.79
N ILE A 151 -8.29 -2.36 -14.08
CA ILE A 151 -7.50 -3.50 -14.59
C ILE A 151 -8.11 -3.97 -15.92
N GLN A 152 -9.44 -4.10 -16.00
CA GLN A 152 -10.12 -4.47 -17.26
C GLN A 152 -10.04 -3.40 -18.35
N GLN A 153 -10.01 -2.10 -18.00
CA GLN A 153 -9.87 -1.03 -19.00
C GLN A 153 -8.46 -0.98 -19.60
N GLN A 154 -7.41 -1.16 -18.80
CA GLN A 154 -6.04 -1.15 -19.30
C GLN A 154 -5.77 -2.31 -20.29
N TYR A 155 -6.43 -3.47 -20.11
CA TYR A 155 -6.38 -4.59 -21.07
C TYR A 155 -7.24 -4.41 -22.33
N ARG A 156 -8.15 -3.42 -22.39
CA ARG A 156 -8.93 -3.14 -23.61
C ARG A 156 -8.21 -2.22 -24.60
N PHE A 157 -7.15 -1.55 -24.17
CA PHE A 157 -6.39 -0.60 -25.00
C PHE A 157 -5.04 -1.18 -25.49
N HIS A 158 -4.86 -2.51 -25.41
CA HIS A 158 -3.75 -3.25 -25.99
C HIS A 158 -4.24 -4.25 -27.04
#